data_AF-A0A7W6A5Z1-F1
#
_entry.id   AF-A0A7W6A5Z1-F1
#
_cell.length_a   1.000
_cell.length_b   1.000
_cell.length_c   1.000
_cell.angle_alpha   90.00
_cell.angle_beta   90.00
_cell.angle_gamma   90.00
#
_symmetry.space_group_name_H-M   'P 1'
#
loop_
_entity.id
_entity.type
_entity.pdbx_description
1 polymer ?
#
loop_
_entity_poly.entity_id
_entity_poly.type
_entity_poly.pdbx_seq_one_letter_code
_entity_poly.pdbx_strand_id
1 'polypeptide(L)'
;MGIFSSIWNKITGHKPKTAPAPSPTVGGAPPTPGAAPIATAAPVLPPVDVEAVLSDLAESRGGGGNWRTSIVDLLKLLDLDSSLAARKELAEELNVHAGEHGSAEQNTALSKAVWNKLAENGGQVPASLRD
;
A
#
# COMPACT_ATOMS: atom_id res chain seq x y z
N MET A 1 -5.33 -16.04 -9.00
CA MET A 1 -4.55 -14.85 -8.59
C MET A 1 -5.57 -13.81 -8.16
N GLY A 2 -5.79 -13.62 -6.86
CA GLY A 2 -6.88 -12.77 -6.37
C GLY A 2 -6.64 -11.27 -6.57
N ILE A 3 -7.73 -10.50 -6.53
CA ILE A 3 -7.71 -9.03 -6.64
C ILE A 3 -6.82 -8.40 -5.57
N PHE A 4 -6.85 -8.90 -4.33
CA PHE A 4 -5.99 -8.41 -3.25
C PHE A 4 -4.51 -8.48 -3.62
N SER A 5 -4.09 -9.61 -4.20
CA SER A 5 -2.69 -9.80 -4.61
C SER A 5 -2.29 -8.80 -5.71
N SER A 6 -3.22 -8.48 -6.62
CA SER A 6 -3.01 -7.45 -7.65
C SER A 6 -2.92 -6.04 -7.05
N ILE A 7 -3.76 -5.72 -6.05
CA ILE A 7 -3.70 -4.46 -5.29
C ILE A 7 -2.33 -4.33 -4.60
N TRP A 8 -1.92 -5.36 -3.86
CA TRP A 8 -0.64 -5.40 -3.18
C TRP A 8 0.55 -5.28 -4.14
N ASN A 9 0.50 -6.00 -5.26
CA ASN A 9 1.55 -5.94 -6.28
C ASN A 9 1.65 -4.56 -6.92
N LYS A 10 0.53 -3.89 -7.16
CA LYS A 10 0.54 -2.50 -7.64
C LYS A 10 1.16 -1.56 -6.60
N ILE A 11 0.78 -1.67 -5.33
CA ILE A 11 1.30 -0.77 -4.29
C ILE A 11 2.79 -1.01 -4.03
N THR A 12 3.22 -2.26 -3.95
CA THR A 12 4.65 -2.61 -3.74
C THR A 12 5.49 -2.46 -5.01
N GLY A 13 4.88 -2.62 -6.19
CA GLY A 13 5.52 -2.47 -7.49
C GLY A 13 5.59 -1.00 -7.95
N HIS A 14 4.71 -0.14 -7.46
CA HIS A 14 4.83 1.30 -7.56
C HIS A 14 5.89 1.78 -6.55
N LYS A 15 7.16 1.68 -6.94
CA LYS A 15 8.23 2.41 -6.24
C LYS A 15 7.92 3.91 -6.38
N PRO A 16 7.62 4.64 -5.29
CA PRO A 16 7.59 6.09 -5.38
C PRO A 16 8.98 6.52 -5.86
N LYS A 17 9.01 7.49 -6.78
CA LYS A 17 10.26 8.04 -7.31
C LYS A 17 10.96 8.92 -6.26
N THR A 18 11.08 8.47 -5.01
CA THR A 18 12.04 8.98 -4.01
C THR A 18 12.11 7.99 -2.84
N ALA A 19 13.09 7.10 -2.89
CA ALA A 19 14.03 6.95 -1.79
C ALA A 19 15.37 6.64 -2.45
N PRO A 20 16.42 7.47 -2.25
CA PRO A 20 17.75 7.10 -2.73
C PRO A 20 18.10 5.80 -2.02
N ALA A 21 18.09 4.69 -2.76
CA ALA A 21 18.82 3.51 -2.32
C ALA A 21 20.26 4.01 -2.09
N PRO A 22 20.84 3.86 -0.89
CA PRO A 22 22.27 4.09 -0.76
C PRO A 22 22.92 3.03 -1.64
N SER A 23 23.33 3.43 -2.84
CA SER A 23 24.22 2.63 -3.66
C SER A 23 25.43 2.32 -2.78
N PRO A 24 25.81 1.04 -2.59
CA PRO A 24 27.04 0.73 -1.89
C PRO A 24 28.17 1.15 -2.81
N THR A 25 28.62 2.40 -2.70
CA THR A 25 29.88 2.82 -3.30
C THR A 25 30.98 2.20 -2.46
N VAL A 26 31.37 0.98 -2.83
CA VAL A 26 32.62 0.35 -2.43
C VAL A 26 33.75 1.22 -2.98
N GLY A 27 34.33 2.05 -2.12
CA GLY A 27 35.53 2.83 -2.39
C GLY A 27 36.46 2.70 -1.18
N GLY A 28 37.47 1.84 -1.30
CA GLY A 28 38.41 1.56 -0.21
C GLY A 28 39.46 2.67 -0.02
N ALA A 29 39.85 2.88 1.24
CA ALA A 29 41.16 3.36 1.71
C ALA A 29 41.23 3.27 3.27
N PRO A 30 42.43 3.10 3.89
CA PRO A 30 42.62 2.63 5.28
C PRO A 30 42.56 3.75 6.37
N PRO A 31 42.65 3.42 7.69
CA PRO A 31 41.88 4.07 8.76
C PRO A 31 42.60 5.17 9.56
N THR A 32 41.81 6.07 10.16
CA THR A 32 42.22 6.95 11.27
C THR A 32 41.25 6.73 12.45
N PRO A 33 41.72 6.50 13.68
CA PRO A 33 40.84 6.22 14.82
C PRO A 33 40.40 7.53 15.49
N GLY A 34 39.10 7.85 15.42
CA GLY A 34 38.56 9.02 16.09
C GLY A 34 37.04 9.09 16.11
N ALA A 35 36.49 8.73 17.27
CA ALA A 35 35.18 9.12 17.81
C ALA A 35 33.87 8.57 17.20
N ALA A 36 33.08 8.00 18.12
CA ALA A 36 31.63 7.74 18.12
C ALA A 36 31.09 6.62 17.20
N PRO A 37 30.47 5.55 17.76
CA PRO A 37 29.60 4.69 16.98
C PRO A 37 28.31 5.46 16.70
N ILE A 38 28.27 6.19 15.59
CA ILE A 38 27.01 6.48 14.93
C ILE A 38 26.44 5.12 14.54
N ALA A 39 25.42 4.69 15.29
CA ALA A 39 24.62 3.53 14.97
C ALA A 39 24.18 3.67 13.51
N THR A 40 24.81 2.88 12.64
CA THR A 40 24.27 2.53 11.34
C THR A 40 22.94 1.87 11.64
N ALA A 41 21.87 2.66 11.62
CA ALA A 41 20.55 2.13 11.43
C ALA A 41 20.65 1.28 10.17
N ALA A 42 20.56 -0.03 10.34
CA ALA A 42 20.40 -0.96 9.24
C ALA A 42 19.37 -0.35 8.27
N PRO A 43 19.53 -0.53 6.94
CA PRO A 43 18.43 -0.26 6.05
C PRO A 43 17.33 -1.26 6.43
N VAL A 44 16.52 -0.88 7.40
CA VAL A 44 15.17 -1.39 7.56
C VAL A 44 14.59 -1.12 6.18
N LEU A 45 14.33 -2.20 5.44
CA LEU A 45 13.54 -2.10 4.22
C LEU A 45 12.35 -1.22 4.61
N PRO A 46 12.22 -0.02 4.03
CA PRO A 46 11.20 0.90 4.50
C PRO A 46 9.87 0.15 4.38
N PRO A 47 9.09 0.08 5.47
CA PRO A 47 7.75 -0.50 5.39
C PRO A 47 7.04 0.19 4.23
N VAL A 48 6.31 -0.58 3.43
CA VAL A 48 5.71 -0.03 2.21
C VAL A 48 4.62 0.94 2.65
N ASP A 49 4.89 2.23 2.54
CA ASP A 49 3.96 3.30 2.89
C ASP A 49 2.78 3.33 1.91
N VAL A 50 1.75 2.58 2.25
CA VAL A 50 0.57 2.38 1.40
C VAL A 50 -0.12 3.73 1.17
N GLU A 51 -0.28 4.54 2.22
CA GLU A 51 -0.93 5.85 2.11
C GLU A 51 -0.16 6.78 1.18
N ALA A 52 1.17 6.84 1.31
CA ALA A 52 2.00 7.72 0.50
C ALA A 52 1.98 7.29 -0.98
N VAL A 53 2.11 5.99 -1.25
CA VAL A 53 2.05 5.46 -2.62
C VAL A 53 0.69 5.75 -3.26
N LEU A 54 -0.41 5.49 -2.56
CA LEU A 54 -1.75 5.76 -3.09
C LEU A 54 -2.01 7.26 -3.26
N SER A 55 -1.53 8.10 -2.35
CA SER A 55 -1.65 9.56 -2.47
C SER A 55 -0.87 10.09 -3.68
N ASP A 56 0.38 9.65 -3.87
CA ASP A 56 1.21 10.01 -5.03
C ASP A 56 0.58 9.54 -6.36
N LEU A 57 0.03 8.32 -6.38
CA LEU A 57 -0.74 7.82 -7.53
C LEU A 57 -1.98 8.68 -7.80
N ALA A 58 -2.70 9.08 -6.76
CA ALA A 58 -3.93 9.87 -6.90
C ALA A 58 -3.64 11.27 -7.44
N GLU A 59 -2.56 11.89 -6.96
CA GLU A 59 -2.07 13.17 -7.49
C GLU A 59 -1.59 13.02 -8.94
N SER A 60 -0.80 11.97 -9.23
CA SER A 60 -0.29 11.70 -10.58
C SER A 60 -1.38 11.43 -11.61
N ARG A 61 -2.49 10.79 -11.21
CA ARG A 61 -3.64 10.52 -12.10
C ARG A 61 -4.62 11.70 -12.22
N GLY A 62 -4.38 12.80 -11.51
CA GLY A 62 -5.27 13.97 -11.54
C GLY A 62 -6.59 13.76 -10.80
N GLY A 63 -6.60 12.85 -9.82
CA GLY A 63 -7.77 12.54 -9.01
C GLY A 63 -7.90 11.04 -8.72
N GLY A 64 -7.97 10.69 -7.43
CA GLY A 64 -8.14 9.32 -6.94
C GLY A 64 -9.46 9.07 -6.21
N GLY A 65 -10.40 10.02 -6.25
CA GLY A 65 -11.70 9.91 -5.58
C GLY A 65 -11.58 9.65 -4.07
N ASN A 66 -12.50 8.85 -3.53
CA ASN A 66 -12.52 8.48 -2.12
C ASN A 66 -11.91 7.08 -1.91
N TRP A 67 -10.72 6.80 -2.45
CA TRP A 67 -10.06 5.50 -2.31
C TRP A 67 -9.93 5.00 -0.86
N ARG A 68 -9.96 5.91 0.12
CA ARG A 68 -9.94 5.63 1.57
C ARG A 68 -11.17 4.84 2.05
N THR A 69 -12.35 5.20 1.54
CA THR A 69 -13.65 4.63 1.94
C THR A 69 -14.36 3.86 0.82
N SER A 70 -13.87 4.01 -0.41
CA SER A 70 -14.41 3.38 -1.61
C SER A 70 -13.38 2.52 -2.31
N ILE A 71 -13.62 1.21 -2.21
CA ILE A 71 -12.82 0.20 -2.94
C ILE A 71 -12.87 0.38 -4.45
N VAL A 72 -13.97 0.93 -4.99
CA VAL A 72 -14.10 1.21 -6.43
C VAL A 72 -13.08 2.25 -6.86
N ASP A 73 -12.97 3.36 -6.12
CA ASP A 73 -11.98 4.39 -6.40
C ASP A 73 -10.54 3.86 -6.21
N LEU A 74 -10.30 3.02 -5.20
CA LEU A 74 -9.01 2.35 -5.02
C LEU A 74 -8.65 1.47 -6.23
N LEU A 75 -9.58 0.65 -6.72
CA LEU A 75 -9.35 -0.20 -7.88
C LEU A 75 -9.08 0.63 -9.13
N LYS A 76 -9.85 1.69 -9.37
CA LYS A 76 -9.63 2.62 -10.49
C LYS A 76 -8.27 3.29 -10.42
N LEU A 77 -7.86 3.71 -9.23
CA LEU A 77 -6.57 4.34 -9.00
C LEU A 77 -5.39 3.40 -9.35
N LEU A 78 -5.55 2.11 -9.10
CA LEU A 78 -4.56 1.08 -9.38
C LEU A 78 -4.64 0.52 -10.80
N ASP A 79 -5.56 1.03 -11.63
CA ASP A 79 -5.83 0.51 -12.98
C ASP A 79 -6.32 -0.94 -12.95
N LEU A 80 -7.18 -1.27 -12.00
CA LEU A 80 -7.76 -2.59 -11.80
C LEU A 80 -9.26 -2.61 -12.13
N ASP A 81 -9.78 -3.79 -12.44
CA ASP A 81 -11.22 -3.98 -12.68
C ASP A 81 -12.01 -3.58 -11.42
N SER A 82 -12.90 -2.62 -11.60
CA SER A 82 -13.75 -2.06 -10.53
C SER A 82 -15.18 -2.60 -10.63
N SER A 83 -15.39 -3.69 -11.36
CA SER A 83 -16.71 -4.27 -11.58
C SER A 83 -17.22 -4.99 -10.33
N LEU A 84 -18.54 -5.21 -10.27
CA LEU A 84 -19.15 -5.97 -9.17
C LEU A 84 -18.55 -7.38 -9.01
N ALA A 85 -18.09 -7.99 -10.09
CA ALA A 85 -17.41 -9.29 -10.06
C ALA A 85 -16.08 -9.21 -9.27
N ALA A 86 -15.20 -8.27 -9.60
CA ALA A 86 -13.94 -8.06 -8.87
C ALA A 86 -14.18 -7.71 -7.40
N ARG A 87 -15.20 -6.89 -7.11
CA ARG A 87 -15.55 -6.56 -5.72
C ARG A 87 -16.05 -7.78 -4.94
N LYS A 88 -16.84 -8.63 -5.57
CA LYS A 88 -17.32 -9.89 -4.99
C LYS A 88 -16.18 -10.84 -4.69
N GLU A 89 -15.31 -11.10 -5.66
CA GLU A 89 -14.16 -11.98 -5.48
C GLU A 89 -13.22 -11.44 -4.39
N LEU A 90 -12.98 -10.13 -4.34
CA LEU A 90 -12.21 -9.52 -3.24
C LEU A 90 -12.89 -9.67 -1.88
N ALA A 91 -14.22 -9.54 -1.83
CA ALA A 91 -14.98 -9.75 -0.61
C ALA A 91 -14.94 -11.21 -0.14
N GLU A 92 -15.01 -12.17 -1.05
CA GLU A 92 -14.87 -13.59 -0.71
C GLU A 92 -13.44 -13.92 -0.25
N GLU A 93 -12.42 -13.41 -0.93
CA GLU A 93 -11.00 -13.56 -0.55
C GLU A 93 -10.70 -13.01 0.85
N LEU A 94 -11.37 -11.91 1.23
CA LEU A 94 -11.22 -11.27 2.53
C LEU A 94 -12.28 -11.71 3.55
N ASN A 95 -13.17 -12.64 3.18
CA ASN A 95 -14.29 -13.11 3.99
C ASN A 95 -15.15 -11.96 4.55
N VAL A 96 -15.48 -10.97 3.70
CA VAL A 96 -16.30 -9.80 4.04
C VAL A 96 -17.74 -10.03 3.61
N HIS A 97 -18.61 -10.27 4.59
CA HIS A 97 -20.05 -10.51 4.39
C HIS A 97 -20.91 -9.40 5.00
N ALA A 98 -20.49 -8.15 4.82
CA ALA A 98 -21.24 -6.99 5.33
C ALA A 98 -22.30 -6.56 4.31
N GLY A 99 -23.57 -6.86 4.57
CA GLY A 99 -24.70 -6.37 3.77
C GLY A 99 -24.73 -6.85 2.31
N GLU A 100 -25.56 -6.18 1.50
CA GLU A 100 -25.72 -6.49 0.08
C GLU A 100 -24.51 -6.11 -0.78
N HIS A 101 -24.32 -6.84 -1.88
CA HIS A 101 -23.24 -6.60 -2.83
C HIS A 101 -23.36 -5.22 -3.48
N GLY A 102 -22.39 -4.35 -3.21
CA GLY A 102 -22.36 -3.00 -3.75
C GLY A 102 -22.91 -1.92 -2.82
N SER A 103 -23.48 -2.29 -1.67
CA SER A 103 -24.00 -1.34 -0.68
C SER A 103 -22.89 -0.52 -0.01
N ALA A 104 -23.23 0.66 0.49
CA ALA A 104 -22.30 1.55 1.18
C ALA A 104 -21.69 0.89 2.44
N GLU A 105 -22.49 0.10 3.15
CA GLU A 105 -22.06 -0.68 4.31
C GLU A 105 -21.02 -1.74 3.92
N GLN A 106 -21.29 -2.50 2.85
CA GLN A 106 -20.33 -3.46 2.32
C GLN A 106 -19.04 -2.78 1.87
N ASN A 107 -19.16 -1.65 1.17
CA ASN A 107 -18.01 -0.91 0.66
C ASN A 107 -17.08 -0.48 1.81
N THR A 108 -17.66 0.05 2.88
CA THR A 108 -16.93 0.52 4.04
C THR A 108 -16.23 -0.66 4.74
N ALA A 109 -16.95 -1.75 4.98
CA ALA A 109 -16.39 -2.95 5.60
C ALA A 109 -15.29 -3.59 4.75
N LEU A 110 -15.50 -3.68 3.44
CA LEU A 110 -14.55 -4.25 2.49
C LEU A 110 -13.28 -3.42 2.42
N SER A 111 -13.41 -2.10 2.36
CA SER A 111 -12.26 -1.18 2.35
C SER A 111 -11.42 -1.35 3.62
N LYS A 112 -12.06 -1.43 4.80
CA LYS A 112 -11.36 -1.70 6.07
C LYS A 112 -10.67 -3.05 6.11
N ALA A 113 -11.30 -4.10 5.58
CA ALA A 113 -10.70 -5.42 5.51
C ALA A 113 -9.47 -5.44 4.59
N VAL A 114 -9.54 -4.74 3.46
CA VAL A 114 -8.41 -4.52 2.56
C VAL A 114 -7.28 -3.83 3.32
N TRP A 115 -7.54 -2.72 4.00
CA TRP A 115 -6.53 -1.99 4.78
C TRP A 115 -5.88 -2.84 5.87
N ASN A 116 -6.67 -3.61 6.62
CA ASN A 116 -6.13 -4.55 7.60
C ASN A 116 -5.22 -5.58 6.94
N LYS A 117 -5.66 -6.17 5.83
CA LYS A 117 -4.90 -7.20 5.12
C LYS A 117 -3.60 -6.65 4.53
N LEU A 118 -3.60 -5.42 3.98
CA LEU A 118 -2.37 -4.77 3.52
C LEU A 118 -1.38 -4.61 4.67
N ALA A 119 -1.86 -4.21 5.85
CA ALA A 119 -0.98 -4.04 7.00
C ALA A 119 -0.44 -5.36 7.54
N GLU A 120 -1.24 -6.43 7.52
CA GLU A 120 -0.77 -7.79 7.84
C GLU A 120 0.32 -8.29 6.88
N ASN A 121 0.32 -7.82 5.63
CA ASN A 121 1.32 -8.17 4.61
C ASN A 121 2.57 -7.28 4.64
N GLY A 122 2.70 -6.39 5.63
CA GLY A 122 3.86 -5.50 5.80
C GLY A 122 3.70 -4.10 5.21
N GLY A 123 2.48 -3.71 4.87
CA GLY A 123 2.16 -2.34 4.47
C GLY A 123 2.03 -1.42 5.69
N GLN A 124 2.61 -0.23 5.62
CA GLN A 124 2.31 0.83 6.60
C GLN A 124 0.98 1.48 6.22
N VAL A 125 -0.05 1.19 7.02
CA VAL A 125 -1.40 1.72 6.85
C VAL A 125 -1.77 2.50 8.12
N PRO A 126 -2.02 3.82 8.04
CA PRO A 126 -2.39 4.63 9.19
C PRO A 126 -3.74 4.19 9.77
N ALA A 127 -3.90 4.38 11.07
CA ALA A 127 -5.12 4.00 11.80
C ALA A 127 -6.38 4.64 11.21
N SER A 128 -6.28 5.88 10.69
CA SER A 128 -7.38 6.59 10.04
C SER A 128 -7.96 5.88 8.80
N LEU A 129 -7.22 4.97 8.18
CA LEU A 129 -7.74 4.12 7.09
C LEU A 129 -8.31 2.80 7.61
N ARG A 130 -7.89 2.35 8.79
CA ARG A 130 -8.32 1.09 9.41
C ARG A 130 -9.55 1.24 10.31
N ASP A 131 -9.84 2.47 10.75
CA ASP A 131 -10.95 2.85 11.62
C ASP A 131 -12.29 2.96 10.88
#